data_AF-A0AAF0LN69-F1
#
_entry.id   AF-A0AAF0LN69-F1
#
_cell.length_a   1.000
_cell.length_b   1.000
_cell.length_c   1.000
_cell.angle_alpha   90.00
_cell.angle_beta   90.00
_cell.angle_gamma   90.00
#
_symmetry.space_group_name_H-M   'P 1'
#
loop_
_entity.id
_entity.type
_entity.pdbx_description
1 polymer ?
#
loop_
_entity_poly.entity_id
_entity_poly.type
_entity_poly.pdbx_seq_one_letter_code
_entity_poly.pdbx_strand_id
1 'polypeptide(L)'
;MANIVSKIADQVRPLGVSTNYGEPVEVGDQTLIPVSVSWFGFGGGGDDENGGGGGGGLSAPVGAYVRRPGKDLVFEPNPISLIVVGIPFVWVAGRVLRKLVRALKK
;
A
#
# COMPACT_ATOMS: atom_id res chain seq x y z
N MET A 1 21.52 -20.26 -17.50
CA MET A 1 21.36 -19.98 -16.07
C MET A 1 20.32 -18.88 -15.95
N ALA A 2 19.05 -19.23 -15.66
CA ALA A 2 18.00 -18.23 -15.50
C ALA A 2 18.33 -17.40 -14.26
N ASN A 3 18.76 -16.17 -14.52
CA ASN A 3 19.26 -15.22 -13.54
C ASN A 3 18.13 -14.95 -12.53
N ILE A 4 18.39 -14.99 -11.23
CA ILE A 4 17.37 -14.84 -10.15
C ILE A 4 16.40 -13.66 -10.43
N VAL A 5 16.92 -12.61 -11.05
CA VAL A 5 16.18 -11.45 -11.55
C VAL A 5 15.01 -11.81 -12.47
N SER A 6 15.18 -12.77 -13.40
CA SER A 6 14.11 -13.18 -14.31
C SER A 6 12.99 -13.94 -13.60
N LYS A 7 13.33 -14.80 -12.63
CA LYS A 7 12.33 -15.50 -11.80
C LYS A 7 11.54 -14.53 -10.93
N ILE A 8 12.22 -13.55 -10.33
CA ILE A 8 11.55 -12.49 -9.57
C ILE A 8 10.63 -11.70 -10.52
N ALA A 9 11.13 -11.28 -11.70
CA ALA A 9 10.34 -10.57 -12.70
C ALA A 9 9.06 -11.33 -13.08
N ASP A 10 9.16 -12.64 -13.32
CA ASP A 10 8.02 -13.49 -13.65
C ASP A 10 7.02 -13.61 -12.48
N GLN A 11 7.51 -13.69 -11.24
CA GLN A 11 6.65 -13.74 -10.04
C GLN A 11 6.01 -12.40 -9.67
N VAL A 12 6.62 -11.27 -10.03
CA VAL A 12 6.07 -9.93 -9.72
C VAL A 12 5.19 -9.36 -10.84
N ARG A 13 5.27 -9.89 -12.07
CA ARG A 13 4.38 -9.47 -13.18
C ARG A 13 2.89 -9.52 -12.84
N PRO A 14 2.38 -10.52 -12.09
CA PRO A 14 0.99 -10.55 -11.64
C PRO A 14 0.65 -9.50 -10.57
N LEU A 15 1.66 -8.84 -9.95
CA LEU A 15 1.50 -7.79 -8.94
C LEU A 15 1.12 -6.46 -9.60
N GLY A 16 0.03 -6.48 -10.38
CA GLY A 16 -0.56 -5.31 -11.00
C GLY A 16 -1.72 -4.76 -10.18
N VAL A 17 -2.56 -3.97 -10.85
CA VAL A 17 -3.77 -3.36 -10.28
C VAL A 17 -4.70 -4.39 -9.60
N SER A 18 -4.70 -5.64 -10.09
CA SER A 18 -5.45 -6.77 -9.51
C SER A 18 -5.06 -7.10 -8.06
N THR A 19 -3.84 -6.75 -7.62
CA THR A 19 -3.45 -6.97 -6.21
C THR A 19 -4.02 -5.93 -5.25
N ASN A 20 -4.45 -4.79 -5.80
CA ASN A 20 -5.03 -3.70 -5.02
C ASN A 20 -6.57 -3.78 -4.99
N TYR A 21 -7.19 -4.60 -5.84
CA TYR A 21 -8.63 -4.83 -5.84
C TYR A 21 -8.93 -6.30 -5.54
N GLY A 22 -9.54 -6.56 -4.38
CA GLY A 22 -9.94 -7.89 -3.97
C GLY A 22 -11.10 -8.44 -4.80
N GLU A 23 -11.35 -9.74 -4.66
CA GLU A 23 -12.54 -10.36 -5.23
C GLU A 23 -13.81 -9.75 -4.63
N PRO A 24 -14.90 -9.61 -5.41
CA PRO A 24 -16.19 -9.16 -4.88
C PRO A 24 -16.68 -10.08 -3.75
N VAL A 25 -17.00 -9.48 -2.61
CA VAL A 25 -17.55 -10.14 -1.43
C VAL A 25 -18.99 -9.67 -1.23
N GLU A 26 -19.93 -10.61 -1.21
CA GLU A 26 -21.33 -10.32 -0.90
C GLU A 26 -21.54 -10.23 0.61
N VAL A 27 -22.04 -9.09 1.07
CA VAL A 27 -22.38 -8.82 2.48
C VAL A 27 -23.83 -8.35 2.54
N GLY A 28 -24.73 -9.27 2.86
CA GLY A 28 -26.17 -9.01 2.86
C GLY A 28 -26.68 -8.79 1.44
N ASP A 29 -27.22 -7.60 1.18
CA ASP A 29 -27.69 -7.15 -0.14
C ASP A 29 -26.66 -6.30 -0.91
N GLN A 30 -25.43 -6.20 -0.39
CA GLN A 30 -24.38 -5.33 -0.92
C GLN A 30 -23.17 -6.13 -1.40
N THR A 31 -22.63 -5.73 -2.53
CA THR A 31 -21.34 -6.26 -3.04
C THR A 31 -20.23 -5.30 -2.62
N LEU A 32 -19.21 -5.81 -1.93
CA LEU A 32 -17.99 -5.08 -1.58
C LEU A 32 -16.83 -5.54 -2.45
N ILE A 33 -16.06 -4.59 -2.97
CA ILE A 33 -14.77 -4.84 -3.64
C ILE A 33 -13.69 -4.22 -2.75
N PRO A 34 -12.94 -5.03 -1.98
CA PRO A 34 -11.89 -4.52 -1.10
C PRO A 34 -10.80 -3.80 -1.90
N VAL A 35 -10.29 -2.69 -1.36
CA VAL A 35 -9.19 -1.94 -1.95
C VAL A 35 -8.02 -1.87 -0.98
N SER A 36 -6.84 -2.24 -1.45
CA SER A 36 -5.59 -2.16 -0.69
C SER A 36 -4.51 -1.41 -1.47
N VAL A 37 -3.50 -0.95 -0.75
CA VAL A 37 -2.23 -0.52 -1.33
C VAL A 37 -1.19 -1.55 -0.93
N SER A 38 -0.55 -2.13 -1.94
CA SER A 38 0.50 -3.13 -1.76
C SER A 38 1.85 -2.60 -2.23
N TRP A 39 2.89 -2.88 -1.46
CA TRP A 39 4.27 -2.57 -1.80
C TRP A 39 5.12 -3.81 -1.60
N PHE A 40 5.92 -4.14 -2.61
CA PHE A 40 6.91 -5.20 -2.59
C PHE A 40 8.32 -4.64 -2.81
N GLY A 41 9.30 -5.18 -2.11
CA GLY A 41 10.71 -4.84 -2.23
C GLY A 41 11.55 -6.09 -2.33
N PHE A 42 12.50 -6.11 -3.25
CA PHE A 42 13.42 -7.22 -3.48
C PHE A 42 14.85 -6.70 -3.50
N GLY A 43 15.77 -7.47 -2.92
CA GLY A 43 17.20 -7.16 -2.90
C GLY A 43 18.02 -8.42 -3.10
N GLY A 44 19.02 -8.36 -3.97
CA GLY A 44 20.03 -9.40 -4.15
C GLY A 44 21.39 -8.93 -3.64
N GLY A 45 22.22 -9.85 -3.17
CA GLY A 45 23.61 -9.57 -2.78
C GLY A 45 24.55 -10.72 -3.13
N GLY A 46 25.61 -10.42 -3.88
CA GLY A 46 26.74 -11.30 -4.16
C GLY A 46 27.12 -11.37 -5.65
N ASP A 47 28.43 -11.36 -5.92
CA ASP A 47 29.04 -11.57 -7.26
C ASP A 47 29.49 -13.04 -7.48
N ASP A 48 29.39 -13.90 -6.46
CA ASP A 48 29.81 -15.30 -6.48
C ASP A 48 28.63 -16.28 -6.43
N GLU A 49 28.88 -17.57 -6.69
CA GLU A 49 27.92 -18.68 -6.67
C GLU A 49 27.11 -18.84 -5.36
N ASN A 50 27.50 -18.14 -4.29
CA ASN A 50 26.82 -18.10 -2.99
C ASN A 50 26.04 -16.80 -2.72
N GLY A 51 25.73 -16.01 -3.73
CA GLY A 51 24.91 -14.80 -3.59
C GLY A 51 23.52 -15.08 -3.02
N GLY A 52 23.16 -14.37 -1.95
CA GLY A 52 21.87 -14.46 -1.28
C GLY A 52 20.87 -13.40 -1.77
N GLY A 53 19.59 -13.75 -1.82
CA GLY A 53 18.50 -12.83 -2.16
C GLY A 53 17.43 -12.80 -1.09
N GLY A 54 16.83 -11.63 -0.87
CA GLY A 54 15.73 -11.43 0.05
C GLY A 54 14.62 -10.58 -0.59
N GLY A 55 13.39 -10.80 -0.14
CA GLY A 55 12.22 -10.03 -0.57
C GLY A 55 11.23 -9.89 0.57
N GLY A 56 10.46 -8.81 0.55
CA GLY A 56 9.41 -8.53 1.51
C GLY A 56 8.28 -7.74 0.86
N GLY A 57 7.11 -7.76 1.50
CA GLY A 57 5.97 -7.00 1.04
C GLY A 57 5.09 -6.56 2.20
N LEU A 58 4.33 -5.49 1.96
CA LEU A 58 3.32 -4.96 2.85
C LEU A 58 2.06 -4.71 2.04
N SER A 59 0.90 -5.05 2.61
CA SER A 59 -0.40 -4.69 2.06
C SER A 59 -1.23 -4.04 3.15
N ALA A 60 -1.76 -2.84 2.86
CA ALA A 60 -2.58 -2.08 3.79
C ALA A 60 -3.96 -1.82 3.15
N PRO A 61 -5.07 -2.18 3.81
CA PRO A 61 -6.42 -1.91 3.30
C PRO A 61 -6.71 -0.41 3.36
N VAL A 62 -7.16 0.19 2.26
CA VAL A 62 -7.47 1.63 2.19
C VAL A 62 -8.96 1.92 2.13
N GLY A 63 -9.78 0.92 1.79
CA GLY A 63 -11.23 1.05 1.73
C GLY A 63 -11.87 -0.08 0.93
N ALA A 64 -13.09 0.13 0.47
CA ALA A 64 -13.78 -0.76 -0.44
C ALA A 64 -14.67 0.03 -1.39
N TYR A 65 -14.86 -0.46 -2.61
CA TYR A 65 -16.03 -0.04 -3.40
C TYR A 65 -17.25 -0.81 -2.94
N VAL A 66 -18.33 -0.11 -2.62
CA VAL A 66 -19.58 -0.68 -2.13
C VAL A 66 -20.66 -0.45 -3.15
N ARG A 67 -21.24 -1.54 -3.66
CA ARG A 67 -22.42 -1.50 -4.52
C ARG A 67 -23.64 -1.85 -3.69
N ARG A 68 -24.57 -0.90 -3.58
CA ARG A 68 -25.83 -1.08 -2.86
C ARG A 68 -26.99 -1.18 -3.87
N PRO A 69 -28.08 -1.91 -3.57
CA PRO A 69 -29.22 -1.99 -4.48
C PRO A 69 -29.78 -0.61 -4.80
N GLY A 70 -29.94 -0.31 -6.09
CA GLY A 70 -30.50 0.97 -6.56
C GLY A 70 -29.61 2.20 -6.35
N LYS A 71 -28.33 2.03 -5.99
CA LYS A 71 -27.35 3.12 -5.89
C LYS A 71 -26.13 2.85 -6.76
N ASP A 72 -25.40 3.92 -7.05
CA ASP A 72 -24.12 3.85 -7.74
C ASP A 72 -23.05 3.18 -6.88
N LEU A 73 -21.98 2.73 -7.54
CA LEU A 73 -20.79 2.22 -6.88
C LEU A 73 -20.05 3.37 -6.20
N VAL A 74 -19.89 3.31 -4.87
CA VAL A 74 -19.23 4.37 -4.09
C VAL A 74 -18.00 3.80 -3.39
N PHE A 75 -16.91 4.55 -3.36
CA PHE A 75 -15.73 4.21 -2.56
C PHE A 75 -15.95 4.61 -1.11
N GLU A 76 -15.90 3.65 -0.19
CA GLU A 76 -15.94 3.87 1.25
C GLU A 76 -14.52 3.72 1.83
N PRO A 77 -13.90 4.81 2.31
CA PRO A 77 -12.53 4.79 2.81
C PRO A 77 -12.44 4.14 4.20
N ASN A 78 -11.27 3.55 4.51
CA ASN A 78 -10.95 3.04 5.83
C ASN A 78 -10.41 4.18 6.74
N PRO A 79 -11.15 4.60 7.78
CA PRO A 79 -10.71 5.68 8.67
C PRO A 79 -9.46 5.32 9.48
N ILE A 80 -9.22 4.03 9.77
CA ILE A 80 -8.02 3.58 10.47
C ILE A 80 -6.77 3.90 9.64
N SER A 81 -6.84 3.65 8.34
CA SER A 81 -5.74 3.93 7.41
C SER A 81 -5.46 5.42 7.30
N LEU A 82 -6.51 6.25 7.32
CA LEU A 82 -6.38 7.70 7.35
C LEU A 82 -5.65 8.18 8.62
N ILE A 83 -6.00 7.62 9.79
CA ILE A 83 -5.36 7.98 11.06
C ILE A 83 -3.88 7.59 11.05
N VAL A 84 -3.55 6.38 10.61
CA VAL A 84 -2.17 5.89 10.57
C VAL A 84 -1.27 6.77 9.71
N VAL A 85 -1.73 7.19 8.53
CA VAL A 85 -0.99 8.11 7.64
C VAL A 85 -0.99 9.55 8.20
N GLY A 86 -2.04 9.93 8.94
CA GLY A 86 -2.15 11.24 9.58
C GLY A 86 -1.12 11.48 10.69
N ILE A 87 -0.74 10.45 11.46
CA ILE A 87 0.24 10.56 12.55
C ILE A 87 1.60 11.14 12.10
N PRO A 88 2.31 10.55 11.11
CA PRO A 88 3.59 11.11 10.65
C PRO A 88 3.41 12.48 10.01
N PHE A 89 2.30 12.73 9.29
CA PHE A 89 2.00 14.04 8.71
C PHE A 89 1.89 15.13 9.79
N VAL A 90 1.07 14.90 10.83
CA VAL A 90 0.90 15.83 11.96
C VAL A 90 2.23 16.04 12.69
N TRP A 91 3.03 14.99 12.86
CA TRP A 91 4.34 15.09 13.50
C TRP A 91 5.31 15.98 12.71
N VAL A 92 5.42 15.77 11.39
CA VAL A 92 6.27 16.60 10.52
C VAL A 92 5.77 18.04 10.49
N ALA A 93 4.46 18.26 10.28
CA ALA A 93 3.86 19.59 10.27
C ALA A 93 4.12 20.35 11.58
N GLY A 94 3.91 19.69 12.73
CA GLY A 94 4.21 20.27 14.04
C GLY A 94 5.69 20.63 14.22
N ARG A 95 6.60 19.79 13.71
CA ARG A 95 8.05 20.05 13.77
C ARG A 95 8.46 21.24 12.90
N VAL A 96 7.85 21.38 11.72
CA VAL A 96 8.06 22.52 10.81
C VAL A 96 7.53 23.81 11.44
N LEU A 97 6.30 23.80 11.95
CA LEU A 97 5.71 24.94 12.65
C LEU A 97 6.58 25.40 13.83
N ARG A 98 7.08 24.47 14.65
CA ARG A 98 8.02 24.78 15.74
C ARG A 98 9.29 25.47 15.26
N LYS A 99 9.85 25.06 14.12
CA LYS A 99 11.05 25.70 13.54
C LYS A 99 10.73 27.11 13.04
N LEU A 100 9.62 27.30 12.35
CA LEU A 100 9.18 28.61 11.84
C LEU A 100 8.97 29.61 12.99
N VAL A 101 8.25 29.21 14.04
CA VAL A 101 8.02 30.07 15.21
C VAL A 101 9.34 30.47 15.88
N ARG A 102 10.33 29.57 15.93
CA ARG A 102 11.65 29.88 16.50
C ARG A 102 12.46 30.82 15.61
N ALA A 103 12.34 30.71 14.30
CA ALA A 103 13.01 31.60 13.35
C ALA A 103 12.42 33.01 13.38
N LEU A 104 11.10 33.13 13.52
CA LEU A 104 10.39 34.42 13.59
C LEU A 104 10.53 35.14 14.94
N LYS A 105 10.94 34.42 15.99
CA LYS A 105 11.23 35.00 17.33
C LYS A 105 12.69 35.44 17.48
N LYS A 106 13.53 35.20 16.48
CA LYS A 106 14.88 35.78 16.37
C LYS A 106 14.81 37.05 15.54
#